data_AF-A0AAD9QA36-F1
#
_entry.id   AF-A0AAD9QA36-F1
#
_cell.length_a   1.000
_cell.length_b   1.000
_cell.length_c   1.000
_cell.angle_alpha   90.00
_cell.angle_beta   90.00
_cell.angle_gamma   90.00
#
_symmetry.space_group_name_H-M   'P 1'
#
loop_
_entity.id
_entity.type
_entity.pdbx_description
1 polymer ?
#
loop_
_entity_poly.entity_id
_entity_poly.type
_entity_poly.pdbx_seq_one_letter_code
_entity_poly.pdbx_strand_id
1 'polypeptide(L)'
;MPTKSDLKTINKVINGLVEQNKVVPGENPFAYLWLANCVLYSVVVTFLVSKGWKKDPKDKATRRAHENDSWRNEFLESVGEVRKELSIATAELSRIKENRKLTKRGKKNRSLLQKECSSLSASSLVSYIEKQKSLLRKLKVSFGRKRRQEEAKVLNR
;
A
#
# COMPACT_ATOMS: atom_id res chain seq x y z
N MET A 1 9.75 16.47 17.65
CA MET A 1 9.63 17.51 18.71
C MET A 1 8.17 17.90 18.84
N PRO A 2 7.63 18.10 20.05
CA PRO A 2 6.24 18.49 20.25
C PRO A 2 5.95 19.84 19.56
N THR A 3 4.89 19.91 18.78
CA THR A 3 4.42 21.16 18.16
C THR A 3 3.73 22.05 19.18
N LYS A 4 3.71 23.38 18.95
CA LYS A 4 3.01 24.33 19.85
C LYS A 4 1.53 24.01 20.04
N SER A 5 0.88 23.41 19.04
CA SER A 5 -0.48 22.88 19.12
C SER A 5 -0.60 21.71 20.10
N ASP A 6 0.37 20.78 20.06
CA ASP A 6 0.38 19.57 20.88
C ASP A 6 0.51 19.95 22.37
N LEU A 7 1.35 20.95 22.68
CA LEU A 7 1.50 21.50 24.02
C LEU A 7 0.21 22.14 24.55
N LYS A 8 -0.53 22.89 23.70
CA LYS A 8 -1.82 23.46 24.08
C LYS A 8 -2.86 22.39 24.40
N THR A 9 -2.91 21.32 23.60
CA THR A 9 -3.83 20.19 23.82
C THR A 9 -3.47 19.42 25.09
N ILE A 10 -2.18 19.18 25.34
CA ILE A 10 -1.70 18.52 26.55
C ILE A 10 -2.08 19.33 27.79
N ASN A 11 -1.83 20.63 27.80
CA ASN A 11 -2.18 21.50 28.93
C ASN A 11 -3.69 21.54 29.19
N LYS A 12 -4.50 21.54 28.12
CA LYS A 12 -5.96 21.47 28.24
C LYS A 12 -6.43 20.16 28.91
N VAL A 13 -5.83 19.03 28.54
CA VAL A 13 -6.16 17.72 29.11
C VAL A 13 -5.70 17.61 30.56
N ILE A 14 -4.50 18.12 30.89
CA ILE A 14 -3.98 18.15 32.26
C ILE A 14 -4.91 18.96 33.17
N ASN A 15 -5.30 20.17 32.76
CA ASN A 15 -6.17 21.02 33.57
C ASN A 15 -7.54 20.36 33.81
N GLY A 16 -8.14 19.76 32.77
CA GLY A 16 -9.41 19.03 32.91
C GLY A 16 -9.32 17.82 33.85
N LEU A 17 -8.21 17.09 33.85
CA LEU A 17 -7.98 15.95 34.74
C LEU A 17 -7.76 16.38 36.20
N VAL A 18 -7.07 17.50 36.44
CA VAL A 18 -6.85 18.04 37.79
C VAL A 18 -8.17 18.55 38.38
N GLU A 19 -8.99 19.24 37.59
CA GLU A 19 -10.32 19.73 38.00
C GLU A 19 -11.28 18.60 38.39
N GLN A 20 -11.25 17.47 37.67
CA GLN A 20 -12.12 16.31 37.95
C GLN A 20 -11.81 15.62 39.28
N ASN A 21 -10.55 15.65 39.74
CA ASN A 21 -10.13 14.95 40.96
C ASN A 21 -10.35 15.77 42.25
N LYS A 22 -10.82 17.02 42.16
CA LYS A 22 -11.20 17.89 43.29
C LYS A 22 -10.14 18.02 44.41
N VAL A 23 -8.86 17.82 44.12
CA VAL A 23 -7.80 17.97 45.13
C VAL A 23 -7.40 19.44 45.22
N VAL A 24 -7.73 20.08 46.34
CA VAL A 24 -7.42 21.49 46.58
C VAL A 24 -5.97 21.60 47.07
N PRO A 25 -5.10 22.44 46.44
CA PRO A 25 -3.69 22.56 46.83
C PRO A 25 -3.46 22.95 48.29
N GLY A 26 -4.44 23.62 48.92
CA GLY A 26 -4.36 24.12 50.28
C GLY A 26 -4.64 23.12 51.40
N GLU A 27 -5.25 21.97 51.10
CA GLU A 27 -5.62 20.98 52.13
C GLU A 27 -4.57 19.86 52.28
N ASN A 28 -4.03 19.38 51.16
CA ASN A 28 -2.96 18.38 51.17
C ASN A 28 -2.00 18.59 49.99
N PRO A 29 -0.92 19.38 50.17
CA PRO A 29 -0.02 19.76 49.08
C PRO A 29 0.75 18.56 48.52
N PHE A 30 1.04 17.54 49.33
CA PHE A 30 1.74 16.33 48.89
C PHE A 30 0.84 15.43 48.03
N ALA A 31 -0.44 15.28 48.40
CA ALA A 31 -1.40 14.52 47.60
C ALA A 31 -1.67 15.20 46.24
N TYR A 32 -1.76 16.54 46.24
CA TYR A 32 -1.87 17.32 45.01
C TYR A 32 -0.64 17.14 44.11
N LEU A 33 0.57 17.25 44.66
CA LEU A 33 1.82 17.10 43.91
C LEU A 33 1.97 15.68 43.33
N TRP A 34 1.61 14.67 44.12
CA TRP A 34 1.59 13.27 43.67
C TRP A 34 0.64 13.06 42.49
N LEU A 35 -0.61 13.52 42.62
CA LEU A 35 -1.62 13.40 41.57
C LEU A 35 -1.22 14.15 40.30
N ALA A 36 -0.73 15.38 40.44
CA ALA A 36 -0.24 16.17 39.31
C ALA A 36 0.89 15.45 38.56
N ASN A 37 1.85 14.87 39.28
CA ASN A 37 2.92 14.08 38.68
C ASN A 37 2.41 12.83 37.97
N CYS A 38 1.44 12.11 38.55
CA CYS A 38 0.83 10.94 37.91
C CYS A 38 0.13 11.32 36.60
N VAL A 39 -0.68 12.38 36.60
CA VAL A 39 -1.39 12.87 35.42
C VAL A 39 -0.39 13.28 34.33
N LEU A 40 0.65 14.04 34.70
CA LEU A 40 1.66 14.52 33.77
C LEU A 40 2.42 13.35 33.14
N TYR A 41 2.80 12.35 33.93
CA TYR A 41 3.45 11.14 33.44
C TYR A 41 2.55 10.34 32.50
N SER A 42 1.28 10.11 32.84
CA SER A 42 0.33 9.38 32.00
C SER A 42 0.10 10.07 30.65
N VAL A 43 -0.07 11.40 30.64
CA VAL A 43 -0.27 12.16 29.40
C VAL A 43 0.99 12.14 28.52
N VAL A 44 2.18 12.25 29.11
CA VAL A 44 3.44 12.16 28.36
C VAL A 44 3.67 10.76 27.81
N VAL A 45 3.45 9.70 28.60
CA VAL A 45 3.61 8.31 28.15
C VAL A 45 2.63 7.98 27.03
N THR A 46 1.36 8.33 27.17
CA THR A 46 0.34 8.12 26.12
C THR A 46 0.63 8.92 24.86
N PHE A 47 1.09 10.16 24.98
CA PHE A 47 1.55 10.96 23.84
C PHE A 47 2.74 10.30 23.13
N LEU A 48 3.75 9.85 23.87
CA LEU A 48 4.91 9.21 23.29
C LEU A 48 4.55 7.88 22.62
N VAL A 49 3.68 7.07 23.24
CA VAL A 49 3.14 5.84 22.65
C VAL A 49 2.36 6.14 21.36
N SER A 50 1.51 7.18 21.35
CA SER A 50 0.76 7.60 20.15
C SER A 50 1.67 8.05 19.00
N LYS A 51 2.81 8.66 19.32
CA LYS A 51 3.87 9.04 18.36
C LYS A 51 4.78 7.87 17.97
N GLY A 52 4.55 6.68 18.53
CA GLY A 52 5.24 5.44 18.15
C GLY A 52 6.50 5.13 18.97
N TRP A 53 6.68 5.74 20.13
CA TRP A 53 7.69 5.33 21.11
C TRP A 53 7.34 3.93 21.62
N LYS A 54 8.25 2.97 21.46
CA LYS A 54 8.06 1.52 21.68
C LYS A 54 7.14 0.77 20.71
N LYS A 55 7.13 1.08 19.40
CA LYS A 55 6.68 0.06 18.43
C LYS A 55 7.67 -1.12 18.43
N ASP A 56 7.17 -2.29 18.79
CA ASP A 56 7.94 -3.52 18.87
C ASP A 56 8.65 -3.80 17.53
N PRO A 57 9.93 -4.21 17.54
CA PRO A 57 10.65 -4.54 16.30
C PRO A 57 9.94 -5.63 15.49
N LYS A 58 9.23 -6.54 16.17
CA LYS A 58 8.44 -7.62 15.56
C LYS A 58 7.29 -7.08 14.72
N ASP A 59 6.52 -6.10 15.22
CA ASP A 59 5.43 -5.48 14.46
C ASP A 59 5.92 -4.79 13.19
N LYS A 60 7.12 -4.18 13.25
CA LYS A 60 7.75 -3.55 12.08
C LYS A 60 8.27 -4.56 11.06
N ALA A 61 8.62 -5.78 11.49
CA ALA A 61 9.05 -6.85 10.60
C ALA A 61 7.84 -7.49 9.91
N THR A 62 6.78 -7.79 10.68
CA THR A 62 5.53 -8.38 10.15
C THR A 62 4.85 -7.46 9.14
N ARG A 63 4.75 -6.15 9.43
CA ARG A 63 4.20 -5.18 8.46
C ARG A 63 4.99 -5.12 7.17
N ARG A 64 6.33 -5.15 7.25
CA ARG A 64 7.19 -5.14 6.06
C ARG A 64 7.10 -6.43 5.25
N ALA A 65 6.98 -7.57 5.92
CA ALA A 65 6.75 -8.84 5.24
C ALA A 65 5.42 -8.80 4.47
N HIS A 66 4.34 -8.37 5.13
CA HIS A 66 3.03 -8.22 4.50
C HIS A 66 3.04 -7.23 3.33
N GLU A 67 3.65 -6.05 3.49
CA GLU A 67 3.82 -5.09 2.40
C GLU A 67 4.59 -5.72 1.23
N ASN A 68 5.64 -6.49 1.55
CA ASN A 68 6.45 -7.17 0.54
C ASN A 68 5.67 -8.22 -0.26
N ASP A 69 4.81 -8.99 0.41
CA ASP A 69 3.96 -9.97 -0.23
C ASP A 69 2.84 -9.30 -1.05
N SER A 70 2.25 -8.19 -0.56
CA SER A 70 1.23 -7.43 -1.28
C SER A 70 1.72 -6.97 -2.64
N TRP A 71 2.86 -6.25 -2.71
CA TRP A 71 3.33 -5.72 -3.99
C TRP A 71 3.78 -6.81 -4.96
N ARG A 72 4.25 -7.96 -4.45
CA ARG A 72 4.58 -9.13 -5.27
C ARG A 72 3.33 -9.72 -5.89
N ASN A 73 2.26 -9.84 -5.11
CA ASN A 73 0.97 -10.35 -5.58
C ASN A 73 0.36 -9.41 -6.64
N GLU A 74 0.32 -8.10 -6.37
CA GLU A 74 -0.14 -7.09 -7.34
C GLU A 74 0.64 -7.15 -8.67
N PHE A 75 1.96 -7.38 -8.59
CA PHE A 75 2.77 -7.57 -9.78
C PHE A 75 2.41 -8.85 -10.54
N LEU A 76 2.24 -9.98 -9.84
CA LEU A 76 1.87 -11.25 -10.46
C LEU A 76 0.50 -11.15 -11.13
N GLU A 77 -0.45 -10.47 -10.50
CA GLU A 77 -1.77 -10.18 -11.06
C GLU A 77 -1.65 -9.34 -12.33
N SER A 78 -0.94 -8.21 -12.28
CA SER A 78 -0.69 -7.34 -13.44
C SER A 78 -0.03 -8.11 -14.60
N VAL A 79 0.96 -8.96 -14.32
CA VAL A 79 1.62 -9.80 -15.33
C VAL A 79 0.66 -10.85 -15.88
N GLY A 80 -0.19 -11.44 -15.04
CA GLY A 80 -1.20 -12.41 -15.42
C GLY A 80 -2.20 -11.81 -16.40
N GLU A 81 -2.69 -10.60 -16.13
CA GLU A 81 -3.60 -9.86 -17.01
C GLU A 81 -2.97 -9.60 -18.37
N VAL A 82 -1.75 -9.05 -18.40
CA VAL A 82 -1.05 -8.73 -19.64
C VAL A 82 -0.77 -9.98 -20.48
N ARG A 83 -0.41 -11.10 -19.83
CA ARG A 83 -0.23 -12.39 -20.53
C ARG A 83 -1.53 -12.95 -21.09
N LYS A 84 -2.63 -12.80 -20.35
CA LYS A 84 -3.97 -13.20 -20.80
C LYS A 84 -4.39 -12.40 -22.03
N GLU A 85 -4.21 -11.08 -22.01
CA GLU A 85 -4.50 -10.22 -23.16
C GLU A 85 -3.62 -10.56 -24.36
N LEU A 86 -2.31 -10.78 -24.14
CA LEU A 86 -1.39 -11.19 -25.19
C LEU A 86 -1.80 -12.53 -25.83
N SER A 87 -2.18 -13.51 -25.00
CA SER A 87 -2.67 -14.82 -25.47
C SER A 87 -3.94 -14.68 -26.30
N ILE A 88 -4.90 -13.85 -25.84
CA ILE A 88 -6.14 -13.58 -26.56
C ILE A 88 -5.88 -12.92 -27.92
N ALA A 89 -5.04 -11.87 -27.95
CA ALA A 89 -4.73 -11.16 -29.18
C ALA A 89 -3.97 -12.04 -30.19
N THR A 90 -3.04 -12.87 -29.71
CA THR A 90 -2.28 -13.80 -30.56
C THR A 90 -3.19 -14.88 -31.15
N ALA A 91 -4.12 -15.41 -30.36
CA ALA A 91 -5.09 -16.39 -30.85
C ALA A 91 -6.03 -15.80 -31.91
N GLU A 92 -6.48 -14.55 -31.73
CA GLU A 92 -7.30 -13.86 -32.73
C GLU A 92 -6.53 -13.57 -34.02
N LEU A 93 -5.25 -13.19 -33.91
CA LEU A 93 -4.38 -13.00 -35.08
C LEU A 93 -4.20 -14.31 -35.87
N SER A 94 -3.94 -15.43 -35.20
CA SER A 94 -3.86 -16.74 -35.86
C SER A 94 -5.18 -17.13 -36.53
N ARG A 95 -6.31 -16.89 -35.86
CA ARG A 95 -7.65 -17.14 -36.43
C ARG A 95 -7.86 -16.37 -37.73
N ILE A 96 -7.51 -15.08 -37.76
CA ILE A 96 -7.62 -14.23 -38.95
C ILE A 96 -6.71 -14.74 -40.07
N LYS A 97 -5.46 -15.10 -39.75
CA LYS A 97 -4.51 -15.65 -40.74
C LYS A 97 -4.98 -16.96 -41.36
N GLU A 98 -5.58 -17.83 -40.56
CA GLU A 98 -6.04 -19.16 -40.98
C GLU A 98 -7.51 -19.18 -41.43
N ASN A 99 -8.20 -18.03 -41.47
CA ASN A 99 -9.63 -17.90 -41.80
C ASN A 99 -10.55 -18.84 -41.00
N ARG A 100 -10.20 -19.15 -39.74
CA ARG A 100 -10.96 -20.08 -38.90
C ARG A 100 -12.28 -19.47 -38.41
N LYS A 101 -13.30 -20.33 -38.27
CA LYS A 101 -14.61 -19.97 -37.71
C LYS A 101 -14.49 -19.51 -36.25
N LEU A 102 -15.34 -18.56 -35.85
CA LEU A 102 -15.31 -17.98 -34.51
C LEU A 102 -16.03 -18.88 -33.49
N THR A 103 -15.34 -19.28 -32.43
CA THR A 103 -15.91 -20.07 -31.33
C THR A 103 -16.72 -19.21 -30.36
N LYS A 104 -17.56 -19.82 -29.50
CA LYS A 104 -18.29 -19.09 -28.43
C LYS A 104 -17.34 -18.28 -27.52
N ARG A 105 -16.20 -18.87 -27.17
CA ARG A 105 -15.14 -18.19 -26.39
C ARG A 105 -14.48 -17.07 -27.20
N GLY A 106 -14.22 -17.32 -28.48
CA GLY A 106 -13.72 -16.30 -29.42
C GLY A 106 -14.61 -15.06 -29.49
N LYS A 107 -15.94 -15.22 -29.51
CA LYS A 107 -16.88 -14.09 -29.49
C LYS A 107 -16.70 -13.20 -28.25
N LYS A 108 -16.58 -13.79 -27.07
CA LYS A 108 -16.35 -13.05 -25.80
C LYS A 108 -14.99 -12.35 -25.78
N ASN A 109 -13.95 -13.02 -26.27
CA ASN A 109 -12.61 -12.45 -26.35
C ASN A 109 -12.54 -11.30 -27.35
N ARG A 110 -13.28 -11.42 -28.47
CA ARG A 110 -13.36 -10.40 -29.51
C ARG A 110 -13.98 -9.11 -29.01
N SER A 111 -15.03 -9.17 -28.18
CA SER A 111 -15.63 -7.97 -27.59
C SER A 111 -14.68 -7.26 -26.62
N LEU A 112 -13.83 -7.99 -25.90
CA LEU A 112 -12.77 -7.39 -25.07
C LEU A 112 -11.73 -6.68 -25.95
N LEU A 113 -11.22 -7.35 -26.98
CA LEU A 113 -10.25 -6.74 -27.90
C LEU A 113 -10.81 -5.53 -28.65
N GLN A 114 -12.12 -5.53 -28.96
CA GLN A 114 -12.75 -4.42 -29.68
C GLN A 114 -12.79 -3.14 -28.86
N LYS A 115 -12.89 -3.24 -27.52
CA LYS A 115 -12.77 -2.08 -26.62
C LYS A 115 -11.38 -1.43 -26.68
N GLU A 116 -10.35 -2.24 -26.88
CA GLU A 116 -8.95 -1.81 -26.87
C GLU A 116 -8.43 -1.36 -28.25
N CYS A 117 -8.82 -2.06 -29.32
CA CYS A 117 -8.23 -1.87 -30.65
C CYS A 117 -9.07 -1.01 -31.61
N SER A 118 -10.30 -0.63 -31.26
CA SER A 118 -11.31 0.06 -32.10
C SER A 118 -11.72 -0.69 -33.38
N SER A 119 -10.76 -1.17 -34.17
CA SER A 119 -10.92 -2.09 -35.29
C SER A 119 -10.08 -3.36 -35.08
N LEU A 120 -10.58 -4.51 -35.53
CA LEU A 120 -9.92 -5.81 -35.37
C LEU A 120 -9.39 -6.30 -36.71
N SER A 121 -8.38 -5.59 -37.23
CA SER A 121 -7.60 -6.01 -38.39
C SER A 121 -6.34 -6.75 -37.94
N ALA A 122 -5.69 -7.47 -38.86
CA ALA A 122 -4.41 -8.10 -38.56
C ALA A 122 -3.34 -7.08 -38.13
N SER A 123 -3.34 -5.88 -38.74
CA SER A 123 -2.41 -4.81 -38.39
C SER A 123 -2.65 -4.25 -36.99
N SER A 124 -3.90 -3.96 -36.62
CA SER A 124 -4.23 -3.44 -35.28
C SER A 124 -3.89 -4.45 -34.18
N LEU A 125 -4.13 -5.74 -34.41
CA LEU A 125 -3.77 -6.81 -33.50
C LEU A 125 -2.25 -6.95 -33.33
N VAL A 126 -1.48 -6.83 -34.41
CA VAL A 126 -0.01 -6.87 -34.33
C VAL A 126 0.51 -5.69 -33.50
N SER A 127 0.02 -4.48 -33.75
CA SER A 127 0.37 -3.31 -32.95
C SER A 127 0.01 -3.48 -31.47
N TYR A 128 -1.17 -4.04 -31.18
CA TYR A 128 -1.59 -4.34 -29.80
C TYR A 128 -0.70 -5.39 -29.14
N ILE A 129 -0.37 -6.47 -29.83
CA ILE A 129 0.54 -7.51 -29.34
C ILE A 129 1.90 -6.92 -28.98
N GLU A 130 2.47 -6.06 -29.84
CA GLU A 130 3.75 -5.41 -29.56
C GLU A 130 3.66 -4.43 -28.38
N LYS A 131 2.56 -3.69 -28.25
CA LYS A 131 2.27 -2.85 -27.07
C LYS A 131 2.25 -3.69 -25.79
N GLN A 132 1.55 -4.83 -25.79
CA GLN A 132 1.46 -5.71 -24.63
C GLN A 132 2.79 -6.39 -24.29
N LYS A 133 3.57 -6.82 -25.29
CA LYS A 133 4.95 -7.30 -25.10
C LYS A 133 5.85 -6.23 -24.48
N SER A 134 5.76 -4.99 -24.96
CA SER A 134 6.52 -3.86 -24.41
C SER A 134 6.14 -3.58 -22.96
N LEU A 135 4.86 -3.58 -22.64
CA LEU A 135 4.36 -3.40 -21.28
C LEU A 135 4.85 -4.51 -20.35
N LEU A 136 4.81 -5.77 -20.79
CA LEU A 136 5.35 -6.90 -20.04
C LEU A 136 6.85 -6.76 -19.77
N ARG A 137 7.64 -6.25 -20.74
CA ARG A 137 9.07 -5.97 -20.54
C ARG A 137 9.27 -4.87 -19.49
N LYS A 138 8.51 -3.77 -19.58
CA LYS A 138 8.58 -2.67 -18.61
C LYS A 138 8.25 -3.13 -17.19
N LEU A 139 7.18 -3.92 -17.03
CA LEU A 139 6.79 -4.51 -15.75
C LEU A 139 7.89 -5.41 -15.17
N LYS A 140 8.49 -6.29 -15.98
CA LYS A 140 9.61 -7.14 -15.51
C LYS A 140 10.80 -6.31 -15.05
N VAL A 141 11.14 -5.25 -15.78
CA VAL A 141 12.26 -4.35 -15.44
C VAL A 141 11.96 -3.58 -14.15
N SER A 142 10.77 -3.01 -14.00
CA SER A 142 10.40 -2.27 -12.78
C SER A 142 10.39 -3.19 -11.56
N PHE A 143 9.85 -4.40 -11.69
CA PHE A 143 9.88 -5.42 -10.64
C PHE A 143 11.32 -5.78 -10.24
N GLY A 144 12.19 -6.05 -11.22
CA GLY A 144 13.60 -6.38 -10.95
C GLY A 144 14.38 -5.21 -10.31
N ARG A 145 14.01 -3.96 -10.59
CA ARG A 145 14.58 -2.79 -9.89
C ARG A 145 14.09 -2.71 -8.44
N LYS A 146 12.78 -2.81 -8.21
CA LYS A 146 12.18 -2.76 -6.86
C LYS A 146 12.69 -3.91 -5.99
N ARG A 147 12.80 -5.12 -6.53
CA ARG A 147 13.35 -6.28 -5.82
C ARG A 147 14.78 -6.03 -5.33
N ARG A 148 15.66 -5.50 -6.19
CA ARG A 148 17.04 -5.15 -5.82
C ARG A 148 17.10 -4.05 -4.76
N GLN A 149 16.20 -3.08 -4.81
CA GLN A 149 16.10 -2.04 -3.77
C GLN A 149 15.69 -2.63 -2.42
N GLU A 150 14.73 -3.55 -2.39
CA GLU A 150 14.34 -4.24 -1.15
C GLU A 150 15.46 -5.15 -0.62
N GLU A 151 16.14 -5.89 -1.49
CA GLU A 151 17.33 -6.69 -1.12
C GLU A 151 18.43 -5.80 -0.50
N ALA A 152 18.72 -4.63 -1.09
CA ALA A 152 19.71 -3.69 -0.57
C ALA A 152 19.32 -3.08 0.79
N LYS A 153 18.02 -2.86 1.04
CA LYS A 153 17.54 -2.39 2.36
C LYS A 153 17.71 -3.43 3.46
N VAL A 154 17.70 -4.72 3.11
CA VAL A 154 17.93 -5.82 4.06
C VAL A 154 19.42 -5.97 4.36
N LEU A 155 20.29 -5.82 3.35
CA LEU A 155 21.75 -5.91 3.49
C LEU A 155 22.37 -4.74 4.27
N ASN A 156 21.80 -3.53 4.17
CA ASN A 156 22.28 -2.34 4.88
C ASN A 156 21.71 -2.21 6.31
N ARG A 157 21.25 -3.31 6.91
CA ARG A 157 20.76 -3.37 8.30
C ARG A 157 21.72 -4.13 9.18
#